data_AF-K5BEJ7-F1
#
_entry.id   AF-K5BEJ7-F1
#
_cell.length_a   1.000
_cell.length_b   1.000
_cell.length_c   1.000
_cell.angle_alpha   90.00
_cell.angle_beta   90.00
_cell.angle_gamma   90.00
#
_symmetry.space_group_name_H-M   'P 1'
#
loop_
_entity.id
_entity.type
_entity.pdbx_description
1 polymer ?
#
loop_
_entity_poly.entity_id
_entity_poly.type
_entity_poly.pdbx_seq_one_letter_code
_entity_poly.pdbx_strand_id
1 'polypeptide(L)' 'MNWDPNHPSLRSPQAPHETAGVLRMRRNGYNGAQILKLIKLRGTRLVNQMQRAMDAEQAAHRAGRPIHDARIDPKRVK' A
#
# COMPACT_ATOMS: atom_id res chain seq x y z
N MET A 1 -6.60 -22.02 -16.35
CA MET A 1 -6.17 -20.74 -15.75
C MET A 1 -4.72 -20.90 -15.30
N ASN A 2 -3.76 -20.48 -16.13
CA ASN A 2 -2.34 -20.51 -15.78
C ASN A 2 -2.00 -19.17 -15.14
N TRP A 3 -2.19 -19.06 -13.83
CA TRP A 3 -1.88 -17.85 -13.06
C TRP A 3 -0.36 -17.77 -12.89
N ASP A 4 0.28 -16.90 -13.66
CA ASP A 4 1.72 -16.61 -13.56
C ASP A 4 1.94 -15.31 -12.77
N PRO A 5 2.60 -15.35 -11.60
CA PRO A 5 2.94 -14.17 -10.81
C PRO A 5 3.82 -13.15 -11.52
N ASN A 6 4.45 -13.53 -12.63
CA ASN A 6 5.28 -12.67 -13.47
C ASN A 6 4.59 -12.24 -14.78
N HIS A 7 3.29 -12.52 -14.93
CA HIS A 7 2.58 -12.25 -16.17
C HIS A 7 2.68 -10.75 -16.55
N PRO A 8 2.99 -10.40 -17.82
CA PRO A 8 3.22 -9.01 -18.24
C PRO A 8 2.05 -8.06 -17.97
N SER A 9 0.82 -8.58 -17.90
CA SER A 9 -0.38 -7.80 -17.57
C SER A 9 -0.31 -7.15 -16.18
N LEU A 10 0.49 -7.68 -15.26
CA LEU A 10 0.71 -7.10 -13.93
C LEU A 10 1.52 -5.80 -13.99
N ARG A 11 2.27 -5.57 -15.09
CA ARG A 11 2.99 -4.31 -15.36
C ARG A 11 2.15 -3.32 -16.16
N SER A 12 0.94 -3.69 -16.58
CA SER A 12 0.05 -2.81 -17.32
C SER A 12 -0.35 -1.60 -16.47
N PRO A 13 -0.43 -0.39 -17.04
CA PRO A 13 -1.02 0.78 -16.36
C PRO A 13 -2.45 0.55 -15.87
N GLN A 14 -3.17 -0.41 -16.45
CA GLN A 14 -4.53 -0.79 -16.08
C GLN A 14 -4.60 -1.89 -15.00
N ALA A 15 -3.46 -2.42 -14.55
CA ALA A 15 -3.44 -3.45 -13.51
C ALA A 15 -4.10 -2.94 -12.22
N PRO A 16 -4.66 -3.82 -11.36
CA PRO A 16 -5.15 -3.42 -10.05
C PRO A 16 -4.09 -2.66 -9.23
N HIS A 17 -4.53 -1.76 -8.36
CA HIS A 17 -3.65 -1.00 -7.46
C HIS A 17 -3.66 -1.62 -6.06
N GLU A 18 -2.49 -1.72 -5.45
CA GLU A 18 -2.32 -2.23 -4.08
C GLU A 18 -2.05 -1.07 -3.13
N THR A 19 -2.82 -0.96 -2.04
CA THR A 19 -2.59 0.05 -1.00
C THR A 19 -1.16 -0.02 -0.49
N ALA A 20 -0.44 1.10 -0.41
CA ALA A 20 0.95 1.08 0.05
C ALA A 20 1.06 0.65 1.53
N GLY A 21 2.14 -0.06 1.89
CA GLY A 21 2.33 -0.58 3.25
C GLY A 21 2.25 0.47 4.36
N VAL A 22 2.73 1.70 4.12
CA VAL A 22 2.62 2.81 5.08
C VAL A 22 1.17 3.23 5.35
N LEU A 23 0.31 3.19 4.33
CA LEU A 23 -1.13 3.45 4.47
C LEU A 23 -1.84 2.29 5.13
N ARG A 24 -1.47 1.05 4.81
CA ARG A 24 -2.01 -0.15 5.50
C ARG A 24 -1.72 -0.07 7.00
N MET A 25 -0.49 0.24 7.40
CA MET A 25 -0.14 0.37 8.82
C MET A 25 -0.98 1.46 9.49
N ARG A 26 -1.12 2.63 8.86
CA ARG A 26 -1.93 3.73 9.39
C ARG A 26 -3.41 3.36 9.52
N ARG A 27 -4.00 2.69 8.52
CA ARG A 27 -5.39 2.21 8.54
C ARG A 27 -5.63 1.12 9.60
N ASN A 28 -4.61 0.34 9.92
CA ASN A 28 -4.64 -0.67 10.98
C ASN A 28 -4.22 -0.11 12.36
N GLY A 29 -4.23 1.21 12.54
CA GLY A 29 -4.08 1.84 13.86
C GLY A 29 -2.65 2.13 14.31
N TYR A 30 -1.63 1.89 13.47
CA TYR A 30 -0.26 2.26 13.82
C TYR A 30 -0.10 3.78 13.79
N ASN A 31 0.47 4.34 14.86
CA ASN A 31 0.83 5.74 14.91
C ASN A 31 2.16 6.01 14.16
N GLY A 32 2.42 7.27 13.82
CA GLY A 32 3.59 7.64 13.02
C GLY A 32 4.93 7.20 13.63
N ALA A 33 5.07 7.26 14.95
CA ALA A 33 6.28 6.83 15.65
C ALA A 33 6.49 5.31 15.57
N GLN A 34 5.43 4.52 15.70
CA GLN A 34 5.47 3.06 15.54
C GLN A 34 5.87 2.67 14.12
N ILE A 35 5.31 3.35 13.12
CA ILE A 35 5.68 3.14 11.72
C ILE A 35 7.17 3.46 11.54
N LEU A 36 7.64 4.63 11.97
CA LEU A 36 9.06 5.02 11.86
C LEU A 36 10.00 3.99 12.49
N LYS A 37 9.66 3.47 13.67
CA LYS A 37 10.45 2.44 14.36
C LYS A 37 10.51 1.13 13.56
N LEU A 38 9.40 0.73 12.94
CA LEU A 38 9.29 -0.52 12.21
C LEU A 38 10.06 -0.50 10.88
N ILE A 39 9.84 0.53 10.06
CA ILE A 39 10.47 0.66 8.72
C ILE A 39 11.81 1.42 8.75
N LYS A 40 12.24 1.91 9.93
CA LYS A 40 13.53 2.59 10.15
C LYS A 40 13.76 3.77 9.18
N LEU A 41 12.70 4.50 8.86
CA LEU A 41 12.77 5.70 8.00
C LEU A 41 12.91 6.98 8.83
N ARG A 42 13.46 8.02 8.21
CA ARG A 42 13.39 9.40 8.73
C ARG A 42 11.96 9.95 8.61
N GLY A 43 11.54 10.78 9.57
CA GLY A 43 10.19 11.37 9.63
C GLY A 43 9.72 12.01 8.32
N THR A 44 10.57 12.84 7.71
CA THR A 44 10.28 13.50 6.42
C THR A 44 10.07 12.51 5.28
N ARG A 45 10.84 11.40 5.25
CA ARG A 45 10.65 10.35 4.25
C ARG A 45 9.33 9.61 4.45
N LEU A 46 8.90 9.35 5.69
CA LEU A 46 7.61 8.73 5.95
C LEU A 46 6.46 9.59 5.43
N VAL A 47 6.47 10.90 5.72
CA VAL A 47 5.44 11.83 5.23
C VAL A 47 5.39 11.84 3.71
N ASN A 48 6.54 11.95 3.04
CA ASN A 48 6.60 11.91 1.58
C ASN A 48 6.06 10.60 1.00
N GLN A 49 6.35 9.46 1.64
CA GLN A 49 5.85 8.16 1.18
C GLN A 49 4.35 8.01 1.44
N MET A 50 3.82 8.56 2.52
CA MET A 50 2.37 8.59 2.75
C MET A 50 1.68 9.45 1.70
N GLN A 51 2.22 10.63 1.38
CA GLN A 51 1.64 11.50 0.34
C GLN A 51 1.61 10.80 -1.02
N ARG A 52 2.76 10.28 -1.46
CA ARG A 52 2.86 9.53 -2.73
C ARG A 52 1.89 8.34 -2.80
N ALA A 53 1.72 7.64 -1.69
CA ALA A 53 0.78 6.52 -1.63
C ALA A 53 -0.68 6.97 -1.78
N MET A 54 -1.07 8.09 -1.15
CA MET A 54 -2.41 8.64 -1.30
C MET A 54 -2.66 9.13 -2.73
N ASP A 55 -1.67 9.80 -3.34
CA ASP A 55 -1.76 10.26 -4.72
C ASP A 55 -1.93 9.09 -5.70
N ALA A 56 -1.21 7.98 -5.46
CA ALA A 56 -1.31 6.77 -6.26
C ALA A 56 -2.66 6.07 -6.12
N GLU A 57 -3.20 5.95 -4.90
CA GLU A 57 -4.56 5.43 -4.68
C GLU A 57 -5.61 6.31 -5.34
N GLN A 58 -5.46 7.64 -5.25
CA GLN A 58 -6.38 8.58 -5.88
C GLN A 58 -6.33 8.48 -7.41
N ALA A 59 -5.13 8.34 -8.00
CA ALA A 59 -4.96 8.14 -9.44
C ALA A 59 -5.61 6.82 -9.90
N ALA A 60 -5.42 5.74 -9.15
CA ALA A 60 -6.07 4.45 -9.43
C ALA A 60 -7.60 4.54 -9.32
N HIS A 61 -8.11 5.22 -8.29
CA HIS A 61 -9.53 5.45 -8.10
C HIS A 61 -10.13 6.25 -9.27
N ARG A 62 -9.48 7.34 -9.69
CA ARG A 62 -9.90 8.15 -10.85
C ARG A 62 -9.88 7.36 -12.16
N ALA A 63 -8.95 6.42 -12.29
CA ALA A 63 -8.86 5.53 -13.45
C ALA A 63 -9.84 4.34 -13.39
N GLY A 64 -10.69 4.24 -12.35
CA GLY A 64 -11.62 3.13 -12.18
C GLY A 64 -10.94 1.77 -11.90
N ARG A 65 -9.69 1.78 -11.46
CA ARG A 65 -8.92 0.57 -11.19
C ARG A 65 -9.32 -0.02 -9.83
N PRO A 66 -9.46 -1.37 -9.70
CA PRO A 66 -9.65 -2.00 -8.40
C PRO A 66 -8.49 -1.64 -7.45
N ILE A 67 -8.83 -1.28 -6.21
CA ILE A 67 -7.86 -1.02 -5.14
C ILE A 67 -7.96 -2.16 -4.13
N HIS A 68 -6.85 -2.86 -3.92
CA HIS A 68 -6.75 -3.96 -2.97
C HIS A 68 -5.99 -3.50 -1.71
N ASP A 69 -6.66 -3.64 -0.57
CA ASP A 69 -6.09 -3.37 0.75
C ASP A 69 -6.13 -4.65 1.58
N ALA A 70 -4.98 -5.33 1.69
CA ALA A 70 -4.88 -6.48 2.56
C ALA A 70 -4.90 -6.01 4.02
N ARG A 71 -6.06 -6.13 4.67
CA ARG A 71 -6.23 -5.87 6.09
C ARG A 71 -5.32 -6.81 6.89
N ILE A 72 -4.47 -6.23 7.75
CA ILE A 72 -3.67 -7.00 8.69
C ILE A 72 -4.61 -7.40 9.81
N ASP A 73 -4.97 -8.68 9.91
CA ASP A 73 -5.73 -9.19 11.06
C ASP A 73 -4.79 -9.21 12.28
N PRO A 74 -4.99 -8.35 13.29
CA PRO A 74 -4.11 -8.28 14.46
C PRO A 74 -4.09 -9.61 15.23
N LYS A 75 -5.13 -10.45 15.10
CA LYS A 75 -5.23 -11.76 15.76
C LYS A 75 -4.41 -12.84 15.06
N ARG A 76 -3.90 -12.59 13.85
CA ARG A 76 -3.08 -13.53 13.07
C ARG A 76 -1.59 -13.21 13.10
N VAL A 77 -1.19 -12.15 13.80
CA VAL A 77 0.23 -11.85 14.04
C VAL A 77 0.73 -12.84 15.10
N LYS A 78 1.30 -13.95 14.62
CA LYS A 78 1.95 -14.98 15.45
C LYS A 78 3.27 -14.46 16.02
#